data_AF-A0A2D7K4U0-F1
#
_entry.id   AF-A0A2D7K4U0-F1
#
_cell.length_a   1.000
_cell.length_b   1.000
_cell.length_c   1.000
_cell.angle_alpha   90.00
_cell.angle_beta   90.00
_cell.angle_gamma   90.00
#
_symmetry.space_group_name_H-M   'P 1'
#
loop_
_entity.id
_entity.type
_entity.pdbx_description
1 polymer ?
#
loop_
_entity_poly.entity_id
_entity_poly.type
_entity_poly.pdbx_seq_one_letter_code
_entity_poly.pdbx_strand_id
1 'polypeptide(L)'
;MSLNDNEIITEDRTEERYFSRSKNQWIYVSDMTDVHIRRAFKRLLKMIRLGELVEKDDVQKPDNKLKDINSECEAIKKHAEKIQEKIS
;
A
#
# COMPACT_ATOMS: atom_id res chain seq x y z
N MET A 1 -35.77 5.36 34.83
CA MET A 1 -34.77 6.44 35.06
C MET A 1 -33.82 5.92 36.11
N SER A 2 -32.53 5.71 35.90
CA SER A 2 -31.58 6.21 34.91
C SER A 2 -30.40 5.22 34.91
N LEU A 3 -30.09 4.59 33.78
CA LEU A 3 -28.77 4.02 33.53
C LEU A 3 -27.98 5.14 32.85
N ASN A 4 -27.16 5.86 33.62
CA ASN A 4 -26.15 6.76 33.06
C ASN A 4 -24.86 5.97 32.97
N ASP A 5 -24.81 5.08 31.97
CA ASP A 5 -23.59 4.43 31.55
C ASP A 5 -22.72 5.45 30.82
N ASN A 6 -21.58 5.78 31.44
CA ASN A 6 -20.30 6.10 30.79
C ASN A 6 -20.37 6.67 29.36
N GLU A 7 -20.80 7.91 29.20
CA GLU A 7 -20.39 8.71 28.06
C GLU A 7 -19.12 9.48 28.44
N ILE A 8 -17.99 8.78 28.40
CA ILE A 8 -16.71 9.44 28.15
C ILE A 8 -16.80 9.95 26.71
N ILE A 9 -17.30 11.18 26.56
CA ILE A 9 -17.18 11.93 25.32
C ILE A 9 -15.72 12.38 25.23
N THR A 10 -14.83 11.46 24.85
CA THR A 10 -13.60 11.85 24.18
C THR A 10 -13.99 12.22 22.76
N GLU A 11 -14.27 13.50 22.53
CA GLU A 11 -14.17 14.10 21.20
C GLU A 11 -12.70 14.01 20.75
N ASP A 12 -12.30 12.83 20.30
CA ASP A 12 -11.04 12.60 19.63
C ASP A 12 -11.16 13.31 18.27
N ARG A 13 -10.75 14.58 18.22
CA ARG A 13 -10.70 15.42 17.01
C ARG A 13 -9.76 14.87 15.90
N THR A 14 -9.34 13.61 16.03
CA THR A 14 -8.56 12.82 15.10
C THR A 14 -9.32 11.61 14.53
N GLU A 15 -10.64 11.51 14.71
CA GLU A 15 -11.42 10.40 14.16
C GLU A 15 -11.50 10.44 12.63
N GLU A 16 -10.88 9.44 11.98
CA GLU A 16 -10.92 9.25 10.53
C GLU A 16 -12.36 9.09 10.03
N ARG A 17 -12.69 9.81 8.97
CA ARG A 17 -13.96 9.71 8.24
C ARG A 17 -13.74 9.20 6.83
N TYR A 18 -14.74 8.53 6.29
CA TYR A 18 -14.80 8.17 4.88
C TYR A 18 -16.12 8.63 4.26
N PHE A 19 -16.10 8.95 2.97
CA PHE A 19 -17.30 9.29 2.24
C PHE A 19 -18.03 8.02 1.81
N SER A 20 -19.26 7.82 2.31
CA SER A 20 -20.12 6.72 1.89
C SER A 20 -20.97 7.15 0.71
N ARG A 21 -20.77 6.52 -0.44
CA ARG A 21 -21.56 6.79 -1.66
C ARG A 21 -23.03 6.40 -1.48
N SER A 22 -23.33 5.29 -0.81
CA SER A 22 -24.70 4.82 -0.61
C SER A 22 -25.52 5.72 0.31
N LYS A 23 -24.86 6.33 1.31
CA LYS A 23 -25.50 7.29 2.22
C LYS A 23 -25.29 8.76 1.82
N ASN A 24 -24.53 9.00 0.76
CA ASN A 24 -24.12 10.33 0.29
C ASN A 24 -23.62 11.27 1.41
N GLN A 25 -22.86 10.73 2.36
CA GLN A 25 -22.40 11.48 3.54
C GLN A 25 -21.06 10.97 4.06
N TRP A 26 -20.38 11.81 4.82
CA TRP A 26 -19.18 11.43 5.57
C TRP A 26 -19.59 10.66 6.83
N ILE A 27 -18.98 9.49 7.03
CA ILE A 27 -19.22 8.61 8.18
C ILE A 27 -17.91 8.43 8.93
N TYR A 28 -17.97 8.35 10.25
CA TYR A 28 -16.78 8.07 11.04
C TYR A 28 -16.44 6.59 11.00
N VAL A 29 -15.15 6.27 11.01
CA VAL A 29 -14.72 4.88 11.12
C VAL A 29 -15.08 4.32 12.51
N SER A 30 -15.14 5.15 13.56
CA SER A 30 -15.60 4.79 14.90
C SER A 30 -17.02 4.21 14.91
N ASP A 31 -17.90 4.64 14.00
CA ASP A 31 -19.27 4.13 13.86
C ASP A 31 -19.36 2.66 13.42
N MET A 32 -18.27 2.05 12.94
CA MET A 32 -18.25 0.62 12.61
C MET A 32 -18.20 -0.21 13.88
N THR A 33 -19.04 -1.24 13.98
CA THR A 33 -19.17 -2.07 15.19
C THR A 33 -17.91 -2.88 15.51
N ASP A 34 -17.26 -3.45 14.49
CA ASP A 34 -16.13 -4.36 14.67
C ASP A 34 -14.76 -3.62 14.73
N VAL A 35 -13.99 -3.88 15.80
CA VAL A 35 -12.67 -3.27 16.05
C VAL A 35 -11.64 -3.64 14.99
N HIS A 36 -11.65 -4.87 14.50
CA HIS A 36 -10.72 -5.35 13.48
C HIS A 36 -11.05 -4.75 12.12
N ILE A 37 -12.33 -4.61 11.78
CA ILE A 37 -12.77 -3.89 10.58
C ILE A 37 -12.32 -2.43 10.66
N ARG A 38 -12.55 -1.75 11.80
CA ARG A 38 -12.05 -0.37 12.01
C ARG A 38 -10.55 -0.29 11.77
N ARG A 39 -9.76 -1.16 12.39
CA ARG A 39 -8.29 -1.14 12.29
C ARG A 39 -7.81 -1.38 10.86
N ALA A 40 -8.37 -2.37 10.16
CA ALA A 40 -8.02 -2.67 8.77
C ALA A 40 -8.39 -1.50 7.85
N PHE A 41 -9.57 -0.92 8.05
CA PHE A 41 -10.07 0.17 7.24
C PHE A 41 -9.27 1.47 7.44
N LYS A 42 -8.91 1.82 8.68
CA LYS A 42 -7.99 2.95 8.96
C LYS A 42 -6.64 2.77 8.25
N ARG A 43 -6.09 1.55 8.25
CA ARG A 43 -4.84 1.25 7.54
C ARG A 43 -4.96 1.45 6.03
N LEU A 44 -6.08 1.04 5.44
CA LEU A 44 -6.37 1.24 4.02
C LEU A 44 -6.47 2.73 3.66
N LEU A 45 -7.23 3.51 4.44
CA LEU A 45 -7.35 4.95 4.24
C LEU A 45 -5.99 5.65 4.33
N LYS A 46 -5.14 5.23 5.28
CA LYS A 46 -3.77 5.73 5.40
C LYS A 46 -2.93 5.42 4.15
N MET A 47 -2.99 4.19 3.63
CA MET A 47 -2.27 3.78 2.41
C MET A 47 -2.70 4.60 1.19
N ILE A 48 -4.01 4.82 1.02
CA ILE A 48 -4.55 5.66 -0.06
C ILE A 48 -4.00 7.08 0.04
N ARG A 49 -4.03 7.67 1.24
CA ARG A 49 -3.53 9.04 1.46
C ARG A 49 -2.03 9.19 1.17
N LEU A 50 -1.24 8.15 1.44
CA LEU A 50 0.20 8.13 1.19
C LEU A 50 0.55 7.76 -0.27
N GLY A 51 -0.43 7.41 -1.10
CA GLY A 51 -0.19 6.94 -2.46
C GLY A 51 0.51 5.57 -2.52
N GLU A 52 0.45 4.79 -1.43
CA GLU A 52 1.10 3.47 -1.31
C GLU A 52 0.22 2.34 -1.86
N LEU A 53 -0.99 2.65 -2.32
CA LEU A 53 -1.88 1.68 -2.95
C LEU A 53 -1.44 1.47 -4.40
N VAL A 54 -0.63 0.43 -4.62
CA VAL A 54 -0.23 0.00 -5.97
C VAL A 54 -1.36 -0.85 -6.54
N GLU A 55 -1.82 -0.57 -7.76
CA GLU A 55 -2.80 -1.43 -8.42
C GLU A 55 -2.21 -2.83 -8.61
N LYS A 56 -3.03 -3.88 -8.56
CA LYS A 56 -2.54 -5.26 -8.75
C LYS A 56 -1.78 -5.44 -10.07
N ASP A 57 -2.09 -4.62 -11.07
CA ASP A 57 -1.46 -4.63 -12.39
C ASP A 57 -0.13 -3.85 -12.42
N ASP A 58 0.07 -2.91 -11.48
CA ASP A 58 1.33 -2.17 -11.30
C ASP A 58 2.37 -2.97 -10.51
N VAL A 59 1.97 -4.07 -9.87
CA VAL A 59 2.89 -5.10 -9.41
C VAL A 59 3.36 -5.87 -10.65
N GLN A 60 4.21 -5.23 -11.44
CA GLN A 60 5.05 -5.93 -12.40
C GLN A 60 5.73 -7.05 -11.62
N LYS A 61 5.30 -8.29 -11.85
CA LYS A 61 6.08 -9.48 -11.53
C LYS A 61 7.51 -9.16 -11.97
N PRO A 62 8.54 -9.33 -11.13
CA PRO A 62 9.91 -9.02 -11.54
C PRO A 62 10.14 -9.71 -12.87
N ASP A 63 10.23 -8.91 -13.92
CA ASP A 63 10.04 -9.35 -15.29
C ASP A 63 11.16 -10.35 -15.56
N ASN A 64 10.85 -11.66 -15.59
CA ASN A 64 11.89 -12.69 -15.78
C ASN A 64 12.68 -12.38 -17.07
N LYS A 65 12.03 -11.73 -18.05
CA LYS A 65 12.65 -11.18 -19.25
C LYS A 65 13.76 -10.15 -18.99
N LEU A 66 13.60 -9.25 -18.01
CA LEU A 66 14.64 -8.28 -17.63
C LEU A 66 15.83 -8.97 -16.96
N LYS A 67 15.59 -10.04 -16.19
CA LYS A 67 16.68 -10.86 -15.63
C LYS A 67 17.46 -11.57 -16.73
N ASP A 68 16.76 -12.15 -17.70
CA ASP A 68 17.38 -12.85 -18.83
C ASP A 68 18.24 -11.88 -19.67
N ILE A 69 17.71 -10.69 -20.00
CA ILE A 69 18.44 -9.65 -20.75
C ILE A 69 19.67 -9.15 -19.97
N ASN A 70 19.54 -8.93 -18.66
CA ASN A 70 20.68 -8.50 -17.85
C ASN A 70 21.77 -9.57 -17.79
N SER A 71 21.39 -10.84 -17.68
CA SER A 71 22.33 -11.97 -17.69
C SER A 71 23.10 -12.05 -19.00
N GLU A 72 22.42 -11.81 -20.13
CA GLU A 72 23.03 -11.83 -21.45
C GLU A 72 23.95 -10.61 -21.66
N CYS A 73 23.54 -9.43 -21.18
CA CYS A 73 24.40 -8.25 -21.17
C CYS A 73 25.70 -8.47 -20.38
N GLU A 74 25.65 -9.13 -19.22
CA GLU A 74 26.85 -9.45 -18.45
C GLU A 74 27.75 -10.47 -19.15
N ALA A 75 27.16 -11.49 -19.80
CA ALA A 75 27.91 -12.46 -20.58
C ALA A 75 28.66 -11.79 -21.75
N ILE A 76 28.01 -10.84 -22.45
CA ILE A 76 28.62 -10.07 -23.54
C ILE A 76 29.77 -9.20 -23.01
N LYS A 77 29.58 -8.48 -21.90
CA LYS A 77 30.63 -7.65 -21.28
C LYS A 77 31.86 -8.48 -20.93
N LYS A 78 31.66 -9.61 -20.24
CA LYS A 78 32.73 -10.53 -19.86
C LYS A 78 33.45 -11.12 -21.08
N HIS A 79 32.73 -11.36 -22.17
CA HIS A 79 33.34 -11.82 -23.42
C HIS A 79 34.21 -10.74 -24.06
N ALA A 80 33.73 -9.49 -24.09
CA ALA A 80 34.49 -8.35 -24.59
C ALA A 80 35.76 -8.10 -23.76
N GLU A 81 35.68 -8.16 -22.44
CA GLU A 81 36.85 -8.05 -21.53
C GLU A 81 37.92 -9.10 -21.85
N LYS A 82 37.52 -10.37 -22.02
CA LYS A 82 38.46 -11.45 -22.40
C LYS A 82 39.12 -11.24 -23.77
N ILE A 83 38.43 -10.61 -24.71
CA ILE A 83 39.03 -10.27 -26.01
C ILE A 83 40.05 -9.14 -25.82
N GLN A 84 39.69 -8.12 -25.03
CA GLN A 84 40.57 -6.99 -24.75
C GLN A 84 41.85 -7.42 -24.01
N GLU A 85 41.76 -8.35 -23.06
CA GLU A 85 42.90 -8.97 -22.38
C GLU A 85 43.83 -9.75 -23.32
N LYS A 86 43.33 -10.27 -24.45
CA LYS A 86 44.17 -11.01 -25.41
C LYS A 86 44.89 -10.11 -26.41
N ILE A 87 44.43 -8.88 -26.57
CA ILE A 87 44.99 -7.89 -27.49
C ILE A 87 45.94 -6.94 -26.75
N SER A 88 45.80 -6.82 -25.43
CA SER A 88 46.72 -6.08 -24.54
C SER A 88 47.90 -6.95 -24.14
#